data_AF-A0A1G5IH01-F1
#
_entry.id   AF-A0A1G5IH01-F1
#
_cell.length_a   1.000
_cell.length_b   1.000
_cell.length_c   1.000
_cell.angle_alpha   90.00
_cell.angle_beta   90.00
_cell.angle_gamma   90.00
#
_symmetry.space_group_name_H-M   'P 1'
#
loop_
_entity.id
_entity.type
_entity.pdbx_description
1 polymer ?
#
loop_
_entity_poly.entity_id
_entity_poly.type
_entity_poly.pdbx_seq_one_letter_code
_entity_poly.pdbx_strand_id
1 'polypeptide(L)'
;METKRDRTMKKHSKLKNVILCVAIILGFLFILATVFYINLKNFTVKSVQSEGGQEVYLMGTFHMDHFDPLANYSVEEMLNAIENIDPDVVFIEAREENCEQYGVVDGPVDMCIAYCYCQDNDIPVEMVDYWKVDNENYKTNTTTDDRDDHIHQRIMEKLERYDNKKVLVICGFGHLYPQLNRLLGEEFKKNTIHNVSSLFKSNGREFVYPSGICDVWEKRALFYADTYPESIQADETINDEVKAQWPVDKNHVFYNSQMEYCDLFRSNQLYKK
;
A
#
# COMPACT_ATOMS: atom_id res chain seq x y z
N MET A 1 -36.83 -19.36 54.90
CA MET A 1 -37.75 -19.43 53.75
C MET A 1 -37.63 -18.10 52.99
N GLU A 2 -36.77 -18.03 51.97
CA GLU A 2 -36.64 -16.80 51.17
C GLU A 2 -37.91 -16.64 50.31
N THR A 3 -38.59 -15.50 50.43
CA THR A 3 -39.87 -15.29 49.74
C THR A 3 -39.66 -15.18 48.22
N LYS A 4 -40.62 -15.65 47.42
CA LYS A 4 -40.58 -15.61 45.94
C LYS A 4 -40.32 -14.19 45.38
N ARG A 5 -40.64 -13.15 46.17
CA ARG A 5 -40.45 -11.72 45.88
C ARG A 5 -38.98 -11.28 46.03
N ASP A 6 -38.25 -11.78 47.03
CA ASP A 6 -36.82 -11.47 47.21
C ASP A 6 -35.96 -12.09 46.10
N ARG A 7 -36.33 -13.28 45.62
CA ARG A 7 -35.64 -13.93 44.49
C ARG A 7 -35.80 -13.14 43.18
N THR A 8 -36.96 -12.54 42.96
CA THR A 8 -37.24 -11.73 41.75
C THR A 8 -36.47 -10.40 41.78
N MET A 9 -36.44 -9.70 42.93
CA MET A 9 -35.65 -8.46 43.06
C MET A 9 -34.14 -8.68 42.91
N LYS A 10 -33.58 -9.75 43.51
CA LYS A 10 -32.17 -10.13 43.32
C LYS A 10 -31.84 -10.46 41.86
N LYS A 11 -32.76 -11.12 41.13
CA LYS A 11 -32.58 -11.45 39.71
C LYS A 11 -32.58 -10.20 38.82
N HIS A 12 -33.44 -9.21 39.11
CA HIS A 12 -33.44 -7.92 38.40
C HIS A 12 -32.18 -7.10 38.67
N SER A 13 -31.67 -7.09 39.90
CA SER A 13 -30.41 -6.41 40.24
C SER A 13 -29.20 -7.01 39.51
N LYS A 14 -29.09 -8.36 39.48
CA LYS A 14 -28.04 -9.04 38.71
C LYS A 14 -28.12 -8.77 37.21
N LEU A 15 -29.32 -8.79 36.63
CA LEU A 15 -29.51 -8.50 35.21
C LEU A 15 -29.11 -7.06 34.84
N LYS A 16 -29.47 -6.07 35.67
CA LYS A 16 -29.05 -4.67 35.47
C LYS A 16 -27.52 -4.52 35.50
N ASN A 17 -26.85 -5.20 36.43
CA ASN A 17 -25.38 -5.16 36.52
C ASN A 17 -24.73 -5.82 35.29
N VAL A 18 -25.28 -6.93 34.80
CA VAL A 18 -24.78 -7.59 33.57
C VAL A 18 -24.95 -6.67 32.36
N ILE A 19 -26.13 -6.06 32.18
CA ILE A 19 -26.38 -5.12 31.07
C ILE A 19 -25.41 -3.92 31.16
N LEU A 20 -25.18 -3.38 32.35
CA LEU A 20 -24.25 -2.27 32.55
C LEU A 20 -22.81 -2.68 32.19
N CYS A 21 -22.35 -3.85 32.62
CA CYS A 21 -21.02 -4.35 32.24
C CYS A 21 -20.88 -4.54 30.74
N VAL A 22 -21.88 -5.13 30.07
CA VAL A 22 -21.87 -5.29 28.61
C VAL A 22 -21.85 -3.94 27.90
N ALA A 23 -22.64 -2.97 28.35
CA ALA A 23 -22.67 -1.63 27.79
C ALA A 23 -21.31 -0.91 27.94
N ILE A 24 -20.64 -1.07 29.09
CA ILE A 24 -19.30 -0.51 29.32
C ILE A 24 -18.27 -1.14 28.37
N ILE A 25 -18.29 -2.47 28.21
CA ILE A 25 -17.39 -3.18 27.30
C ILE A 25 -17.61 -2.71 25.86
N LEU A 26 -18.87 -2.64 25.41
CA LEU A 26 -19.20 -2.15 24.06
C LEU A 26 -18.78 -0.69 23.85
N GLY A 27 -18.98 0.17 24.86
CA GLY A 27 -18.53 1.55 24.83
C GLY A 27 -17.01 1.66 24.71
N PHE A 28 -16.26 0.85 25.45
CA PHE A 28 -14.80 0.81 25.36
C PHE A 28 -14.31 0.30 24.00
N LEU A 29 -14.92 -0.77 23.48
CA LEU A 29 -14.60 -1.28 22.14
C LEU A 29 -14.88 -0.24 21.05
N PHE A 30 -15.99 0.49 21.16
CA PHE A 30 -16.33 1.55 20.22
C PHE A 30 -15.33 2.71 20.26
N ILE A 31 -14.90 3.14 21.45
CA ILE A 31 -13.86 4.16 21.60
C ILE A 31 -12.55 3.67 20.98
N LEU A 32 -12.15 2.42 21.26
CA LEU A 32 -10.90 1.86 20.75
C LEU A 32 -10.92 1.72 19.23
N ALA A 33 -12.04 1.26 18.65
CA ALA A 33 -12.23 1.21 17.21
C ALA A 33 -12.19 2.61 16.58
N THR A 34 -12.83 3.61 17.20
CA THR A 34 -12.81 5.00 16.73
C THR A 34 -11.40 5.59 16.78
N VAL A 35 -10.67 5.37 17.87
CA VAL A 35 -9.27 5.81 17.99
C VAL A 35 -8.41 5.13 16.93
N PHE A 36 -8.54 3.83 16.73
CA PHE A 36 -7.77 3.12 15.71
C PHE A 36 -8.11 3.63 14.30
N TYR A 37 -9.39 3.77 13.99
CA TYR A 37 -9.89 4.30 12.72
C TYR A 37 -9.34 5.70 12.43
N ILE A 38 -9.41 6.62 13.40
CA ILE A 38 -8.87 7.99 13.25
C ILE A 38 -7.35 7.98 13.08
N ASN A 39 -6.65 7.05 13.71
CA ASN A 39 -5.18 7.02 13.74
C ASN A 39 -4.55 6.12 12.68
N LEU A 40 -5.32 5.45 11.79
CA LEU A 40 -4.77 4.54 10.78
C LEU A 40 -3.64 5.20 9.97
N LYS A 41 -3.84 6.47 9.60
CA LYS A 41 -2.88 7.34 8.89
C LYS A 41 -1.56 7.57 9.64
N ASN A 42 -1.57 7.57 10.97
CA ASN A 42 -0.35 7.70 11.76
C ASN A 42 0.55 6.46 11.67
N PHE A 43 -0.01 5.33 11.22
CA PHE A 43 0.74 4.10 11.03
C PHE A 43 1.28 3.94 9.62
N THR A 44 0.73 4.63 8.62
CA THR A 44 1.11 4.48 7.21
C THR A 44 2.32 5.30 6.82
N VAL A 45 2.65 6.40 7.50
CA VAL A 45 3.83 7.21 7.17
C VAL A 45 4.83 7.26 8.31
N LYS A 46 6.11 7.04 7.98
CA LYS A 46 7.27 7.14 8.87
C LYS A 46 8.32 8.04 8.23
N SER A 47 9.14 8.66 9.05
CA SER A 47 10.24 9.50 8.60
C SER A 47 11.50 9.12 9.37
N VAL A 48 12.61 9.03 8.65
CA VAL A 48 13.95 8.85 9.19
C VAL A 48 14.91 9.83 8.51
N GLN A 49 16.07 10.05 9.12
CA GLN A 49 17.09 10.94 8.60
C GLN A 49 18.48 10.36 8.79
N SER A 50 19.32 10.45 7.75
CA SER A 50 20.72 10.03 7.81
C SER A 50 21.56 11.02 8.61
N GLU A 51 22.79 10.65 8.97
CA GLU A 51 23.71 11.59 9.63
C GLU A 51 24.08 12.80 8.76
N GLY A 52 24.06 12.63 7.43
CA GLY A 52 24.26 13.70 6.46
C GLY A 52 23.06 14.65 6.33
N GLY A 53 21.92 14.32 6.94
CA GLY A 53 20.71 15.14 6.91
C GLY A 53 19.71 14.78 5.81
N GLN A 54 19.98 13.75 4.99
CA GLN A 54 19.04 13.23 3.99
C GLN A 54 17.75 12.74 4.68
N GLU A 55 16.60 13.25 4.26
CA GLU A 55 15.30 12.89 4.81
C GLU A 55 14.64 11.79 3.98
N VAL A 56 14.26 10.69 4.62
CA VAL A 56 13.56 9.58 3.97
C VAL A 56 12.22 9.37 4.62
N TYR A 57 11.16 9.53 3.84
CA TYR A 57 9.79 9.18 4.20
C TYR A 57 9.49 7.80 3.67
N LEU A 58 8.86 6.96 4.49
CA LEU A 58 8.32 5.66 4.10
C LEU A 58 6.80 5.74 4.20
N MET A 59 6.09 5.41 3.13
CA MET A 59 4.64 5.33 3.08
C MET A 59 4.20 3.91 2.76
N GLY A 60 3.55 3.26 3.73
CA GLY A 60 2.87 1.98 3.59
C GLY A 60 1.45 2.15 3.05
N THR A 61 1.14 1.52 1.93
CA THR A 61 -0.16 1.57 1.24
C THR A 61 -0.94 0.26 1.41
N PHE A 62 -2.25 0.31 1.18
CA PHE A 62 -3.12 -0.86 1.19
C PHE A 62 -3.62 -1.08 -0.23
N HIS A 63 -2.91 -1.90 -1.00
CA HIS A 63 -3.00 -1.99 -2.47
C HIS A 63 -4.41 -1.93 -3.07
N MET A 64 -5.40 -2.54 -2.43
CA MET A 64 -6.78 -2.58 -2.93
C MET A 64 -7.78 -1.79 -2.08
N ASP A 65 -7.42 -1.44 -0.85
CA ASP A 65 -8.35 -0.85 0.11
C ASP A 65 -8.54 0.66 -0.15
N HIS A 66 -7.73 1.28 -1.01
CA HIS A 66 -7.93 2.66 -1.46
C HIS A 66 -9.30 2.89 -2.12
N PHE A 67 -9.90 1.83 -2.68
CA PHE A 67 -11.21 1.87 -3.33
C PHE A 67 -12.34 1.43 -2.42
N ASP A 68 -12.05 1.08 -1.15
CA ASP A 68 -13.06 0.78 -0.15
C ASP A 68 -13.51 2.10 0.52
N PRO A 69 -14.80 2.48 0.39
CA PRO A 69 -15.33 3.69 1.03
C PRO A 69 -15.22 3.68 2.57
N LEU A 70 -14.94 2.53 3.18
CA LEU A 70 -14.79 2.37 4.63
C LEU A 70 -13.34 2.43 5.12
N ALA A 71 -12.33 2.46 4.23
CA ALA A 71 -10.92 2.31 4.62
C ALA A 71 -10.29 3.52 5.35
N ASN A 72 -10.99 4.66 5.47
CA ASN A 72 -10.43 5.93 5.98
C ASN A 72 -9.06 6.30 5.38
N TYR A 73 -8.84 5.86 4.14
CA TYR A 73 -7.61 5.96 3.39
C TYR A 73 -7.99 5.84 1.91
N SER A 74 -7.82 6.91 1.14
CA SER A 74 -8.20 6.95 -0.27
C SER A 74 -7.00 7.21 -1.18
N VAL A 75 -7.21 7.06 -2.49
CA VAL A 75 -6.22 7.49 -3.50
C VAL A 75 -5.91 8.98 -3.36
N GLU A 76 -6.92 9.84 -3.19
CA GLU A 76 -6.74 11.28 -2.98
C GLU A 76 -5.80 11.57 -1.81
N GLU A 77 -5.97 10.87 -0.70
CA GLU A 77 -5.16 11.07 0.49
C GLU A 77 -3.71 10.63 0.27
N MET A 78 -3.49 9.54 -0.47
CA MET A 78 -2.15 9.14 -0.90
C MET A 78 -1.48 10.22 -1.76
N LEU A 79 -2.19 10.78 -2.74
CA LEU A 79 -1.65 11.83 -3.61
C LEU A 79 -1.38 13.13 -2.84
N ASN A 80 -2.28 13.51 -1.93
CA ASN A 80 -2.06 14.63 -1.02
C ASN A 80 -0.82 14.40 -0.14
N ALA A 81 -0.56 13.16 0.29
CA ALA A 81 0.64 12.84 1.05
C ALA A 81 1.91 13.02 0.23
N ILE A 82 1.92 12.60 -1.05
CA ILE A 82 3.05 12.86 -1.96
C ILE A 82 3.24 14.38 -2.11
N GLU A 83 2.17 15.13 -2.38
CA GLU A 83 2.21 16.60 -2.52
C GLU A 83 2.77 17.29 -1.27
N ASN A 84 2.23 16.96 -0.10
CA ASN A 84 2.56 17.65 1.16
C ASN A 84 3.91 17.21 1.74
N ILE A 85 4.39 16.02 1.40
CA ILE A 85 5.78 15.61 1.70
C ILE A 85 6.74 16.40 0.82
N ASP A 86 6.36 16.69 -0.44
CA ASP A 86 7.17 17.43 -1.41
C ASP A 86 8.56 16.78 -1.60
N PRO A 87 8.61 15.50 -2.06
CA PRO A 87 9.87 14.78 -2.25
C PRO A 87 10.59 15.22 -3.52
N ASP A 88 11.92 15.18 -3.49
CA ASP A 88 12.76 15.35 -4.69
C ASP A 88 12.72 14.12 -5.61
N VAL A 89 12.41 12.94 -5.07
CA VAL A 89 12.29 11.67 -5.80
C VAL A 89 11.38 10.69 -5.03
N VAL A 90 10.64 9.87 -5.77
CA VAL A 90 9.78 8.82 -5.23
C VAL A 90 10.31 7.44 -5.61
N PHE A 91 10.48 6.55 -4.65
CA PHE A 91 10.79 5.14 -4.89
C PHE A 91 9.49 4.34 -4.73
N ILE A 92 9.14 3.49 -5.70
CA ILE A 92 7.89 2.72 -5.67
C ILE A 92 8.14 1.21 -5.71
N GLU A 93 7.21 0.45 -5.11
CA GLU A 93 7.16 -1.00 -5.18
C GLU A 93 6.73 -1.48 -6.57
N ALA A 94 7.63 -1.34 -7.54
CA ALA A 94 7.57 -1.98 -8.84
C ALA A 94 8.97 -2.48 -9.24
N ARG A 95 9.06 -3.39 -10.21
CA ARG A 95 10.32 -4.02 -10.64
C ARG A 95 11.00 -3.19 -11.72
N GLU A 96 12.22 -2.77 -11.43
CA GLU A 96 13.04 -1.95 -12.35
C GLU A 96 13.25 -2.65 -13.69
N GLU A 97 13.58 -3.94 -13.66
CA GLU A 97 13.84 -4.76 -14.84
C GLU A 97 12.64 -4.80 -15.80
N ASN A 98 11.41 -4.82 -15.28
CA ASN A 98 10.21 -4.85 -16.11
C ASN A 98 9.88 -3.47 -16.69
N CYS A 99 10.18 -2.41 -15.95
CA CYS A 99 10.08 -1.05 -16.45
C CYS A 99 11.09 -0.82 -17.60
N GLU A 100 12.34 -1.21 -17.42
CA GLU A 100 13.39 -1.04 -18.44
C GLU A 100 13.14 -1.90 -19.68
N GLN A 101 12.76 -3.16 -19.52
CA GLN A 101 12.62 -4.10 -20.62
C GLN A 101 11.30 -3.93 -21.38
N TYR A 102 10.19 -3.69 -20.67
CA TYR A 102 8.85 -3.70 -21.25
C TYR A 102 8.15 -2.34 -21.20
N GLY A 103 8.73 -1.35 -20.51
CA GLY A 103 8.08 -0.05 -20.29
C GLY A 103 6.85 -0.14 -19.38
N VAL A 104 6.85 -1.09 -18.43
CA VAL A 104 5.70 -1.40 -17.58
C VAL A 104 6.01 -1.13 -16.11
N VAL A 105 5.12 -0.38 -15.46
CA VAL A 105 5.05 -0.31 -13.99
C VAL A 105 4.17 -1.44 -13.52
N ASP A 106 4.79 -2.50 -13.01
CA ASP A 106 4.14 -3.78 -12.76
C ASP A 106 3.76 -4.01 -11.28
N GLY A 107 4.01 -3.01 -10.44
CA GLY A 107 3.60 -2.99 -9.05
C GLY A 107 2.07 -2.99 -8.86
N PRO A 108 1.61 -2.93 -7.61
CA PRO A 108 0.18 -2.76 -7.30
C PRO A 108 -0.44 -1.48 -7.89
N VAL A 109 -1.78 -1.39 -7.88
CA VAL A 109 -2.54 -0.31 -8.55
C VAL A 109 -2.19 1.09 -8.05
N ASP A 110 -1.97 1.22 -6.76
CA ASP A 110 -1.51 2.43 -6.09
C ASP A 110 -0.11 2.87 -6.55
N MET A 111 0.78 1.94 -6.91
CA MET A 111 2.10 2.26 -7.49
C MET A 111 1.97 2.83 -8.90
N CYS A 112 1.03 2.31 -9.70
CA CYS A 112 0.72 2.88 -11.02
C CYS A 112 0.17 4.31 -10.91
N ILE A 113 -0.72 4.53 -9.93
CA ILE A 113 -1.29 5.86 -9.66
C ILE A 113 -0.21 6.82 -9.17
N ALA A 114 0.62 6.41 -8.22
CA ALA A 114 1.73 7.23 -7.71
C ALA A 114 2.73 7.56 -8.83
N TYR A 115 3.10 6.59 -9.66
CA TYR A 115 3.94 6.80 -10.83
C TYR A 115 3.36 7.87 -11.75
N CYS A 116 2.10 7.75 -12.15
CA CYS A 116 1.48 8.71 -13.06
C CYS A 116 1.36 10.10 -12.42
N TYR A 117 1.04 10.18 -11.13
CA TYR A 117 1.01 11.45 -10.41
C TYR A 117 2.38 12.13 -10.42
N CYS A 118 3.44 11.37 -10.18
CA CYS A 118 4.81 11.88 -10.22
C CYS A 118 5.19 12.37 -11.62
N GLN A 119 4.81 11.64 -12.68
CA GLN A 119 5.02 12.08 -14.07
C GLN A 119 4.29 13.39 -14.38
N ASP A 120 3.02 13.52 -13.97
CA ASP A 120 2.23 14.74 -14.17
C ASP A 120 2.80 15.97 -13.42
N ASN A 121 3.65 15.75 -12.41
CA ASN A 121 4.21 16.80 -11.55
C ASN A 121 5.74 16.88 -11.63
N ASP A 122 6.37 16.30 -12.66
CA ASP A 122 7.82 16.32 -12.87
C ASP A 122 8.66 15.80 -11.68
N ILE A 123 8.13 14.85 -10.91
CA ILE A 123 8.82 14.18 -9.81
C ILE A 123 9.49 12.91 -10.33
N PRO A 124 10.83 12.76 -10.23
CA PRO A 124 11.53 11.53 -10.59
C PRO A 124 10.99 10.31 -9.83
N VAL A 125 10.91 9.17 -10.52
CA VAL A 125 10.46 7.91 -9.93
C VAL A 125 11.48 6.81 -10.16
N GLU A 126 11.75 6.03 -9.11
CA GLU A 126 12.61 4.86 -9.14
C GLU A 126 11.85 3.61 -8.67
N MET A 127 12.28 2.45 -9.15
CA MET A 127 11.63 1.17 -8.89
C MET A 127 12.48 0.37 -7.90
N VAL A 128 11.89 -0.14 -6.80
CA VAL A 128 12.66 -0.82 -5.74
C VAL A 128 12.17 -2.23 -5.41
N ASP A 129 11.13 -2.73 -6.05
CA ASP A 129 10.58 -4.05 -5.74
C ASP A 129 11.48 -5.18 -6.23
N TYR A 130 11.41 -6.33 -5.58
CA TYR A 130 11.98 -7.58 -6.06
C TYR A 130 10.97 -8.69 -5.85
N TRP A 131 10.60 -9.36 -6.93
CA TRP A 131 9.77 -10.55 -6.85
C TRP A 131 9.96 -11.44 -8.08
N LYS A 132 10.07 -12.74 -7.83
CA LYS A 132 10.27 -13.75 -8.87
C LYS A 132 9.30 -14.90 -8.68
N VAL A 133 8.91 -15.50 -9.79
CA VAL A 133 8.22 -16.80 -9.81
C VAL A 133 9.29 -17.87 -9.85
N ASP A 134 9.31 -18.74 -8.85
CA ASP A 134 10.15 -19.93 -8.80
C ASP A 134 9.35 -21.13 -8.24
N ASN A 135 9.97 -22.31 -8.22
CA ASN A 135 9.30 -23.54 -7.79
C ASN A 135 8.94 -23.58 -6.29
N GLU A 136 9.47 -22.66 -5.47
CA GLU A 136 9.36 -22.69 -4.02
C GLU A 136 8.40 -21.60 -3.49
N ASN A 137 8.38 -20.43 -4.13
CA ASN A 137 7.78 -19.19 -3.63
C ASN A 137 6.63 -18.65 -4.49
N TYR A 138 6.23 -19.35 -5.56
CA TYR A 138 5.19 -18.88 -6.49
C TYR A 138 3.81 -18.62 -5.86
N LYS A 139 3.51 -19.19 -4.68
CA LYS A 139 2.23 -18.97 -3.98
C LYS A 139 2.22 -17.73 -3.09
N THR A 140 3.38 -17.16 -2.81
CA THR A 140 3.54 -16.06 -1.86
C THR A 140 3.91 -14.78 -2.61
N ASN A 141 2.90 -14.12 -3.19
CA ASN A 141 3.01 -12.70 -3.52
C ASN A 141 2.82 -11.87 -2.23
N THR A 142 3.69 -12.11 -1.25
CA THR A 142 3.59 -11.57 0.10
C THR A 142 4.94 -11.05 0.56
N THR A 143 4.95 -10.38 1.71
CA THR A 143 6.17 -9.96 2.39
C THR A 143 6.97 -11.19 2.86
N THR A 144 8.23 -11.29 2.45
CA THR A 144 9.21 -12.27 2.94
C THR A 144 10.51 -11.53 3.27
N ASP A 145 11.32 -12.07 4.18
CA ASP A 145 12.60 -11.45 4.54
C ASP A 145 13.53 -11.33 3.33
N ASP A 146 13.57 -12.35 2.46
CA ASP A 146 14.36 -12.32 1.21
C ASP A 146 13.91 -11.17 0.29
N ARG A 147 12.61 -10.99 0.08
CA ARG A 147 12.09 -9.88 -0.72
C ARG A 147 12.42 -8.54 -0.09
N ASP A 148 12.22 -8.41 1.22
CA ASP A 148 12.54 -7.19 1.95
C ASP A 148 14.04 -6.85 1.94
N ASP A 149 14.93 -7.84 1.96
CA ASP A 149 16.37 -7.62 1.88
C ASP A 149 16.77 -7.05 0.51
N HIS A 150 16.19 -7.59 -0.58
CA HIS A 150 16.42 -7.06 -1.92
C HIS A 150 15.82 -5.66 -2.11
N ILE A 151 14.60 -5.42 -1.61
CA ILE A 151 13.98 -4.09 -1.60
C ILE A 151 14.88 -3.11 -0.84
N HIS A 152 15.38 -3.51 0.33
CA HIS A 152 16.23 -2.67 1.15
C HIS A 152 17.54 -2.33 0.45
N GLN A 153 18.21 -3.33 -0.14
CA GLN A 153 19.41 -3.12 -0.92
C GLN A 153 19.19 -2.10 -2.04
N ARG A 154 18.10 -2.26 -2.82
CA ARG A 154 17.73 -1.32 -3.88
C ARG A 154 17.47 0.08 -3.31
N ILE A 155 16.76 0.21 -2.19
CA ILE A 155 16.57 1.51 -1.53
C ILE A 155 17.93 2.14 -1.21
N MET A 156 18.84 1.42 -0.55
CA MET A 156 20.14 1.95 -0.14
C MET A 156 21.00 2.37 -1.33
N GLU A 157 21.14 1.52 -2.36
CA GLU A 157 21.86 1.83 -3.59
C GLU A 157 21.32 3.10 -4.27
N LYS A 158 20.00 3.29 -4.24
CA LYS A 158 19.38 4.48 -4.84
C LYS A 158 19.52 5.71 -3.95
N LEU A 159 19.41 5.59 -2.63
CA LEU A 159 19.62 6.71 -1.70
C LEU A 159 20.99 7.37 -1.89
N GLU A 160 22.05 6.59 -2.17
CA GLU A 160 23.38 7.11 -2.47
C GLU A 160 23.40 8.06 -3.69
N ARG A 161 22.56 7.80 -4.70
CA ARG A 161 22.45 8.64 -5.91
C ARG A 161 21.70 9.95 -5.65
N TYR A 162 20.93 10.03 -4.57
CA TYR A 162 20.09 11.17 -4.19
C TYR A 162 20.55 11.81 -2.87
N ASP A 163 21.86 11.86 -2.62
CA ASP A 163 22.41 12.43 -1.39
C ASP A 163 21.88 13.86 -1.11
N ASN A 164 21.59 14.15 0.17
CA ASN A 164 20.96 15.40 0.64
C ASN A 164 19.59 15.75 0.02
N LYS A 165 18.91 14.80 -0.62
CA LYS A 165 17.54 14.97 -1.11
C LYS A 165 16.49 14.43 -0.15
N LYS A 166 15.26 14.93 -0.27
CA LYS A 166 14.10 14.35 0.39
C LYS A 166 13.53 13.22 -0.47
N VAL A 167 13.54 12.01 0.05
CA VAL A 167 13.09 10.81 -0.66
C VAL A 167 11.79 10.30 -0.05
N LEU A 168 10.83 9.93 -0.89
CA LEU A 168 9.63 9.22 -0.46
C LEU A 168 9.65 7.79 -1.04
N VAL A 169 9.68 6.79 -0.17
CA VAL A 169 9.51 5.38 -0.53
C VAL A 169 8.06 4.99 -0.32
N ILE A 170 7.39 4.51 -1.36
CA ILE A 170 6.00 4.03 -1.35
C ILE A 170 6.02 2.52 -1.57
N CYS A 171 5.48 1.77 -0.61
CA CYS A 171 5.41 0.31 -0.65
C CYS A 171 4.15 -0.17 0.06
N GLY A 172 3.79 -1.43 -0.12
CA GLY A 172 2.71 -2.07 0.63
C GLY A 172 2.97 -2.01 2.12
N PHE A 173 1.90 -1.88 2.91
CA PHE A 173 1.99 -1.73 4.36
C PHE A 173 2.80 -2.84 5.06
N GLY A 174 2.81 -4.05 4.49
CA GLY A 174 3.64 -5.16 4.96
C GLY A 174 5.14 -4.88 4.93
N HIS A 175 5.62 -4.09 3.96
CA HIS A 175 7.03 -3.72 3.78
C HIS A 175 7.45 -2.51 4.63
N LEU A 176 6.51 -1.68 5.10
CA LEU A 176 6.81 -0.43 5.81
C LEU A 176 7.73 -0.60 7.02
N TYR A 177 7.36 -1.47 7.97
CA TYR A 177 8.14 -1.67 9.20
C TYR A 177 9.43 -2.48 8.96
N PRO A 178 9.43 -3.55 8.14
CA PRO A 178 10.66 -4.20 7.72
C PRO A 178 11.70 -3.23 7.15
N GLN A 179 11.29 -2.32 6.26
CA GLN A 179 12.19 -1.33 5.67
C GLN A 179 12.62 -0.25 6.68
N LEU A 180 11.69 0.24 7.52
CA LEU A 180 12.01 1.17 8.60
C LEU A 180 13.09 0.60 9.53
N ASN A 181 12.93 -0.65 9.97
CA ASN A 181 13.86 -1.26 10.92
C ASN A 181 15.26 -1.45 10.31
N ARG A 182 15.34 -1.79 9.02
CA ARG A 182 16.63 -1.90 8.31
C ARG A 182 17.32 -0.54 8.19
N LEU A 183 16.60 0.52 7.80
CA LEU A 183 17.16 1.88 7.78
C LEU A 183 17.67 2.34 9.15
N LEU A 184 16.94 2.03 10.23
CA LEU A 184 17.41 2.32 11.60
C LEU A 184 18.68 1.52 11.98
N GLY A 185 18.88 0.34 11.37
CA GLY A 185 20.11 -0.45 11.48
C GLY A 185 21.29 0.18 10.74
N GLU A 186 21.02 0.89 9.64
CA GLU A 186 21.98 1.67 8.83
C GLU A 186 22.21 3.09 9.36
N GLU A 187 22.13 3.26 10.69
CA GLU A 187 22.40 4.51 11.41
C GLU A 187 21.43 5.68 11.13
N PHE A 188 20.36 5.48 10.35
CA PHE A 188 19.31 6.49 10.24
C PHE A 188 18.61 6.68 11.59
N LYS A 189 18.23 7.92 11.87
CA LYS A 189 17.53 8.29 13.10
C LYS A 189 16.07 8.56 12.79
N LYS A 190 15.18 8.01 13.61
CA LYS A 190 13.75 8.25 13.47
C LYS A 190 13.43 9.73 13.69
N ASN A 191 12.75 10.32 12.71
CA ASN A 191 12.20 11.66 12.81
C ASN A 191 10.74 11.62 13.25
N THR A 192 10.35 12.60 14.06
CA THR A 192 8.97 12.73 14.53
C THR A 192 8.19 13.64 13.59
N ILE A 193 7.14 13.10 12.97
CA ILE A 193 6.19 13.89 12.21
C ILE A 193 5.13 14.40 13.20
N HIS A 194 5.22 15.67 13.59
CA HIS A 194 4.35 16.24 14.63
C HIS A 194 2.85 16.19 14.29
N ASN A 195 2.50 16.26 13.00
CA ASN A 195 1.13 16.19 12.53
C ASN A 195 1.02 15.33 11.27
N VAL A 196 1.11 14.01 11.40
CA VAL A 196 0.99 13.09 10.25
C VAL A 196 -0.32 13.32 9.48
N SER A 197 -1.42 13.64 10.17
CA SER A 197 -2.71 13.90 9.52
C SER A 197 -2.68 15.06 8.53
N SER A 198 -1.79 16.05 8.69
CA SER A 198 -1.69 17.16 7.73
C SER A 198 -1.12 16.75 6.40
N LEU A 199 -0.36 15.64 6.33
CA LEU A 199 0.15 15.10 5.06
C LEU A 199 -1.00 14.67 4.14
N PHE A 200 -2.12 14.20 4.70
CA PHE A 200 -3.23 13.67 3.90
C PHE A 200 -4.29 14.73 3.54
N LYS A 201 -4.09 15.99 3.94
CA LYS A 201 -5.09 17.05 3.72
C LYS A 201 -5.04 17.57 2.29
N SER A 202 -6.21 17.68 1.68
CA SER A 202 -6.38 18.40 0.42
C SER A 202 -6.15 19.90 0.63
N ASN A 203 -5.58 20.55 -0.37
CA ASN A 203 -5.46 22.01 -0.46
C ASN A 203 -6.74 22.69 -0.98
N GLY A 204 -7.86 21.95 -1.08
CA GLY A 204 -9.15 22.44 -1.54
C GLY A 204 -9.35 22.35 -3.05
N ARG A 205 -8.41 21.74 -3.78
CA ARG A 205 -8.61 21.38 -5.19
C ARG A 205 -9.55 20.18 -5.30
N GLU A 206 -10.32 20.18 -6.38
CA GLU A 206 -11.09 19.00 -6.78
C GLU A 206 -10.10 17.89 -7.15
N PHE A 207 -10.27 16.72 -6.54
CA PHE A 207 -9.46 15.55 -6.86
C PHE A 207 -9.65 15.17 -8.32
N VAL A 208 -8.56 14.79 -9.00
CA VAL A 208 -8.59 14.19 -10.34
C VAL A 208 -7.52 13.09 -10.38
N TYR A 209 -7.83 11.93 -10.95
CA TYR A 209 -6.80 10.93 -11.21
C TYR A 209 -5.73 11.46 -12.20
N PRO A 210 -4.47 10.99 -12.08
CA PRO A 210 -3.41 11.36 -13.01
C PRO A 210 -3.75 11.06 -14.47
N SER A 211 -3.31 11.94 -15.38
CA SER A 211 -3.75 11.98 -16.78
C SER A 211 -3.39 10.72 -17.58
N GLY A 212 -2.21 10.14 -17.31
CA GLY A 212 -1.69 8.95 -18.00
C GLY A 212 -2.09 7.60 -17.39
N ILE A 213 -2.95 7.57 -16.35
CA ILE A 213 -3.18 6.34 -15.58
C ILE A 213 -3.78 5.20 -16.41
N CYS A 214 -4.67 5.50 -17.36
CA CYS A 214 -5.27 4.47 -18.21
C CYS A 214 -4.21 3.81 -19.11
N ASP A 215 -3.29 4.59 -19.67
CA ASP A 215 -2.25 4.07 -20.58
C ASP A 215 -1.24 3.20 -19.82
N VAL A 216 -0.83 3.63 -18.62
CA VAL A 216 0.05 2.84 -17.75
C VAL A 216 -0.64 1.56 -17.28
N TRP A 217 -1.92 1.66 -16.90
CA TRP A 217 -2.70 0.51 -16.43
C TRP A 217 -2.99 -0.51 -17.54
N GLU A 218 -3.28 -0.06 -18.75
CA GLU A 218 -3.48 -0.94 -19.92
C GLU A 218 -2.20 -1.71 -20.25
N LYS A 219 -1.05 -1.04 -20.29
CA LYS A 219 0.25 -1.72 -20.48
C LYS A 219 0.51 -2.78 -19.41
N ARG A 220 0.23 -2.45 -18.14
CA ARG A 220 0.35 -3.41 -17.03
C ARG A 220 -0.61 -4.59 -17.19
N ALA A 221 -1.86 -4.33 -17.57
CA ALA A 221 -2.86 -5.37 -17.77
C ALA A 221 -2.46 -6.33 -18.90
N LEU A 222 -1.98 -5.81 -20.03
CA LEU A 222 -1.45 -6.62 -21.14
C LEU A 222 -0.22 -7.43 -20.72
N PHE A 223 0.69 -6.80 -19.97
CA PHE A 223 1.88 -7.50 -19.46
C PHE A 223 1.51 -8.71 -18.61
N TYR A 224 0.55 -8.57 -17.69
CA TYR A 224 0.11 -9.68 -16.84
C TYR A 224 -0.86 -10.65 -17.53
N ALA A 225 -1.54 -10.24 -18.61
CA ALA A 225 -2.39 -11.11 -19.43
C ALA A 225 -1.56 -12.05 -20.32
N ASP A 226 -0.49 -11.51 -20.92
CA ASP A 226 0.24 -12.16 -22.00
C ASP A 226 1.73 -12.32 -21.68
N THR A 227 2.49 -11.22 -21.68
CA THR A 227 3.96 -11.23 -21.66
C THR A 227 4.56 -11.99 -20.46
N TYR A 228 4.05 -11.71 -19.25
CA TYR A 228 4.59 -12.29 -18.03
C TYR A 228 4.25 -13.78 -17.91
N PRO A 229 2.99 -14.21 -18.10
CA PRO A 229 2.66 -15.63 -18.26
C PRO A 229 3.51 -16.33 -19.33
N GLU A 230 3.67 -15.77 -20.53
CA GLU A 230 4.49 -16.37 -21.59
C GLU A 230 5.94 -16.58 -21.15
N SER A 231 6.53 -15.59 -20.46
CA SER A 231 7.89 -15.71 -19.93
C SER A 231 8.02 -16.86 -18.93
N ILE A 232 7.02 -17.06 -18.07
CA ILE A 232 6.98 -18.17 -17.11
C ILE A 232 6.80 -19.50 -17.82
N GLN A 233 5.94 -19.58 -18.84
CA GLN A 233 5.76 -20.80 -19.63
C GLN A 233 7.04 -21.22 -20.35
N ALA A 234 7.81 -20.25 -20.85
CA ALA A 234 9.06 -20.46 -21.58
C ALA A 234 10.24 -20.86 -20.68
N ASP A 235 10.22 -20.55 -19.39
CA ASP A 235 11.31 -20.89 -18.47
C ASP A 235 11.36 -22.40 -18.19
N GLU A 236 12.43 -23.06 -18.64
CA GLU A 236 12.63 -24.52 -18.46
C GLU A 236 12.95 -24.91 -17.01
N THR A 237 13.34 -23.96 -16.15
CA THR A 237 13.63 -24.21 -14.74
C THR A 237 12.36 -24.25 -13.88
N ILE A 238 11.26 -23.70 -14.37
CA ILE A 238 9.97 -23.67 -13.68
C ILE A 238 9.18 -24.94 -14.02
N ASN A 239 8.63 -25.60 -12.98
CA ASN A 239 7.87 -26.83 -13.13
C ASN A 239 6.43 -26.58 -13.60
N ASP A 240 5.78 -27.65 -14.08
CA ASP A 240 4.42 -27.58 -14.64
C ASP A 240 3.35 -27.15 -13.62
N GLU A 241 3.54 -27.42 -12.32
CA GLU A 241 2.59 -27.00 -11.28
C GLU A 241 2.58 -25.47 -11.15
N VAL A 242 3.76 -24.85 -11.14
CA VAL A 242 3.90 -23.39 -11.10
C VAL A 242 3.40 -22.78 -12.41
N LYS A 243 3.79 -23.32 -13.56
CA LYS A 243 3.30 -22.85 -14.87
C LYS A 243 1.79 -22.87 -14.97
N ALA A 244 1.12 -23.87 -14.38
CA ALA A 244 -0.33 -23.95 -14.38
C ALA A 244 -1.04 -22.81 -13.62
N GLN A 245 -0.33 -22.12 -12.70
CA GLN A 245 -0.86 -20.94 -12.01
C GLN A 245 -0.77 -19.65 -12.83
N TRP A 246 0.00 -19.65 -13.92
CA TRP A 246 0.25 -18.50 -14.78
C TRP A 246 -0.18 -18.78 -16.22
N PRO A 247 -1.47 -19.11 -16.47
CA PRO A 247 -1.93 -19.32 -17.84
C PRO A 247 -1.95 -18.00 -18.61
N VAL A 248 -1.55 -18.06 -19.88
CA VAL A 248 -1.74 -16.95 -20.82
C VAL A 248 -3.25 -16.68 -20.97
N ASP A 249 -3.66 -15.42 -20.88
CA ASP A 249 -5.07 -14.99 -20.91
C ASP A 249 -5.66 -14.96 -22.34
N LYS A 250 -5.72 -16.14 -22.97
CA LYS A 250 -6.15 -16.31 -24.37
C LYS A 250 -7.54 -15.75 -24.70
N ASN A 251 -8.40 -15.60 -23.70
CA ASN A 251 -9.77 -15.09 -23.86
C ASN A 251 -9.93 -13.66 -23.33
N HIS A 252 -8.83 -12.99 -22.97
CA HIS A 252 -8.79 -11.64 -22.42
C HIS A 252 -9.68 -11.45 -21.17
N VAL A 253 -9.91 -12.50 -20.37
CA VAL A 253 -10.78 -12.42 -19.19
C VAL A 253 -10.13 -11.56 -18.10
N PHE A 254 -8.86 -11.82 -17.82
CA PHE A 254 -8.09 -11.00 -16.88
C PHE A 254 -7.95 -9.58 -17.41
N TYR A 255 -7.50 -9.41 -18.66
CA TYR A 255 -7.33 -8.09 -19.28
C TYR A 255 -8.61 -7.25 -19.20
N ASN A 256 -9.75 -7.80 -19.63
CA ASN A 256 -11.02 -7.08 -19.61
C ASN A 256 -11.46 -6.72 -18.18
N SER A 257 -11.22 -7.58 -17.19
CA SER A 257 -11.50 -7.27 -15.78
C SER A 257 -10.63 -6.12 -15.25
N GLN A 258 -9.38 -6.00 -15.73
CA GLN A 258 -8.52 -4.89 -15.35
C GLN A 258 -8.98 -3.57 -15.98
N MET A 259 -9.57 -3.60 -17.18
CA MET A 259 -10.04 -2.38 -17.85
C MET A 259 -11.21 -1.70 -17.14
N GLU A 260 -11.92 -2.40 -16.25
CA GLU A 260 -12.92 -1.78 -15.37
C GLU A 260 -12.32 -0.68 -14.47
N TYR A 261 -11.02 -0.76 -14.13
CA TYR A 261 -10.36 0.32 -13.39
C TYR A 261 -10.21 1.58 -14.23
N CYS A 262 -9.99 1.47 -15.54
CA CYS A 262 -9.92 2.63 -16.43
C CYS A 262 -11.24 3.41 -16.44
N ASP A 263 -12.37 2.73 -16.31
CA ASP A 263 -13.68 3.40 -16.20
C ASP A 263 -13.81 4.18 -14.88
N LEU A 264 -13.26 3.66 -13.78
CA LEU A 264 -13.19 4.40 -12.51
C LEU A 264 -12.29 5.63 -12.62
N PHE A 265 -11.11 5.46 -13.22
CA PHE A 265 -10.16 6.56 -13.40
C PHE A 265 -10.78 7.68 -14.25
N ARG A 266 -11.38 7.33 -15.40
CA ARG A 266 -12.03 8.30 -16.32
C ARG A 266 -13.25 8.97 -15.72
N SER A 267 -14.03 8.24 -14.92
CA SER A 267 -15.19 8.80 -14.21
C SER A 267 -14.83 9.49 -12.90
N ASN A 268 -13.53 9.58 -12.59
CA ASN A 268 -12.98 10.19 -11.39
C ASN A 268 -13.58 9.64 -10.09
N GLN A 269 -13.82 8.33 -10.06
CA GLN A 269 -14.40 7.65 -8.90
C GLN A 269 -13.31 7.23 -7.93
N LEU A 270 -13.33 7.81 -6.73
CA LEU A 270 -12.42 7.46 -5.63
C LEU A 270 -12.60 6.01 -5.14
N TYR A 271 -13.80 5.45 -5.31
CA TYR A 271 -14.19 4.16 -4.76
C TYR A 271 -14.88 3.30 -5.81
N LYS A 272 -14.72 1.98 -5.70
CA LYS A 272 -15.53 1.02 -6.46
C LYS A 272 -16.93 0.93 -5.84
N LYS A 273 -17.95 0.84 -6.68
CA LYS A 273 -19.34 0.61 -6.26
C LYS A 273 -19.59 -0.86 -5.94
#